data_AF-A0A5C6VFF2-F1
#
_entry.id   AF-A0A5C6VFF2-F1
#
_cell.length_a   1.000
_cell.length_b   1.000
_cell.length_c   1.000
_cell.angle_alpha   90.00
_cell.angle_beta   90.00
_cell.angle_gamma   90.00
#
_symmetry.space_group_name_H-M   'P 1'
#
loop_
_entity.id
_entity.type
_entity.pdbx_description
1 polymer ?
#
loop_
_entity_poly.entity_id
_entity_poly.type
_entity_poly.pdbx_seq_one_letter_code
_entity_poly.pdbx_strand_id
1 'polypeptide(L)'
;MKRTSHRRSHTHGGQALVPALLFLLIGGVGLYVAFGSFQMTSAKIKLQNTADAAAYSAAVLQARDYNFSAYTNRAMVANQVSAAQVVALKSWIDELDNTYMGNPDTEQLVTTFADHPALWRTPKQRAHADIAPVRATLDALLPAVARGIGGITRALSDAQTNYHAAIFAAVPEVANDVAQRNQPDTHVTSGYFTSPRNAVQLAAWQTYTRVVTPAGNLDADHFADVVTDSTTLDRFVKARVSSRSVAPDYQQLDDSSARCPGGGRIAIRVAHVGGTQLRSDKKGWQSIDASTAHITITCIDTVDAAIAGHGGSANGDVSNFMTHPPFVAWSDWKGYGGYMNFGDPDSTQPGMNVPAAMAEQFTQGPGVSLDTANGGLLPYQDIAHAPLASEAPRITIEVERMAGTLVKSAGVGGAGRMRVDGGSASGAMRTLASAHAYFVRPSAGALDDGLAGALHDAGAWLREDGKTEYPSTFSPYWQASLASVSAEERAAAQAAQFPSDARATTP
;
A
#
# COMPACT_ATOMS: atom_id res chain seq x y z
N MET A 1 -82.26 -34.37 68.25
CA MET A 1 -80.87 -34.91 68.16
C MET A 1 -80.99 -36.38 67.78
N LYS A 2 -80.34 -36.98 66.78
CA LYS A 2 -79.14 -36.68 65.98
C LYS A 2 -79.33 -37.30 64.59
N ARG A 3 -78.72 -36.64 63.60
CA ARG A 3 -78.62 -36.98 62.17
C ARG A 3 -78.04 -38.37 61.91
N THR A 4 -78.51 -39.04 60.86
CA THR A 4 -77.66 -39.87 60.01
C THR A 4 -77.98 -39.60 58.54
N SER A 5 -77.06 -38.86 57.92
CA SER A 5 -76.97 -38.59 56.49
C SER A 5 -76.48 -39.85 55.78
N HIS A 6 -77.32 -40.45 54.93
CA HIS A 6 -76.84 -41.42 53.94
C HIS A 6 -76.19 -40.68 52.78
N ARG A 7 -74.88 -40.46 52.89
CA ARG A 7 -74.04 -40.08 51.75
C ARG A 7 -73.90 -41.31 50.85
N ARG A 8 -74.57 -41.31 49.70
CA ARG A 8 -74.23 -42.21 48.59
C ARG A 8 -72.84 -41.83 48.09
N SER A 9 -71.83 -42.65 48.37
CA SER A 9 -70.56 -42.55 47.66
C SER A 9 -70.77 -43.12 46.26
N HIS A 10 -70.87 -42.23 45.26
CA HIS A 10 -70.66 -42.64 43.88
C HIS A 10 -69.21 -43.07 43.75
N THR A 11 -68.95 -44.37 43.75
CA THR A 11 -67.71 -44.95 43.26
C THR A 11 -67.64 -44.72 41.75
N HIS A 12 -67.09 -43.57 41.34
CA HIS A 12 -66.64 -43.33 39.97
C HIS A 12 -65.35 -44.13 39.74
N GLY A 13 -65.50 -45.44 39.52
CA GLY A 13 -64.38 -46.33 39.20
C GLY A 13 -64.00 -46.22 37.73
N GLY A 14 -62.76 -45.83 37.44
CA GLY A 14 -62.02 -46.22 36.23
C GLY A 14 -62.19 -45.39 34.95
N GLN A 15 -63.27 -44.62 34.75
CA GLN A 15 -63.50 -43.93 33.45
C GLN A 15 -62.63 -42.70 33.19
N ALA A 16 -62.10 -42.02 34.22
CA ALA A 16 -61.22 -40.86 34.03
C ALA A 16 -59.77 -41.25 33.68
N LEU A 17 -59.36 -42.49 33.97
CA LEU A 17 -58.00 -42.99 33.73
C LEU A 17 -57.71 -43.18 32.24
N VAL A 18 -58.70 -43.68 31.49
CA VAL A 18 -58.59 -43.90 30.04
C VAL A 18 -58.32 -42.59 29.26
N PRO A 19 -59.12 -41.52 29.41
CA PRO A 19 -58.84 -40.25 28.75
C PRO A 19 -57.56 -39.57 29.31
N ALA A 20 -57.21 -39.75 30.59
CA ALA A 20 -55.96 -39.23 31.14
C ALA A 20 -54.71 -39.90 30.51
N LEU A 21 -54.75 -41.23 30.32
CA LEU A 21 -53.68 -41.97 29.65
C LEU A 21 -53.60 -41.64 28.16
N LEU A 22 -54.75 -41.49 27.48
CA LEU A 22 -54.78 -41.04 26.09
C LEU A 22 -54.20 -39.63 25.95
N PHE A 23 -54.54 -38.72 26.86
CA PHE A 23 -53.98 -37.36 26.86
C PHE A 23 -52.48 -37.35 27.14
N LEU A 24 -52.00 -38.17 28.09
CA LEU A 24 -50.57 -38.35 28.35
C LEU A 24 -49.82 -38.95 27.15
N LEU A 25 -50.41 -39.93 26.47
CA LEU A 25 -49.86 -40.53 25.26
C LEU A 25 -49.74 -39.48 24.14
N ILE A 26 -50.82 -38.75 23.86
CA ILE A 26 -50.86 -37.71 22.83
C ILE A 26 -49.88 -36.58 23.18
N GLY A 27 -49.86 -36.15 24.44
CA GLY A 27 -48.92 -35.15 24.94
C GLY A 27 -47.47 -35.60 24.85
N GLY A 28 -47.17 -36.86 25.19
CA GLY A 28 -45.85 -37.45 25.08
C GLY A 28 -45.37 -37.56 23.62
N VAL A 29 -46.24 -37.97 22.70
CA VAL A 29 -45.94 -37.98 21.26
C VAL A 29 -45.72 -36.55 20.75
N GLY A 30 -46.55 -35.58 21.17
CA GLY A 30 -46.39 -34.18 20.81
C GLY A 30 -45.06 -33.59 21.29
N LEU A 31 -44.68 -33.87 22.54
CA LEU A 31 -43.40 -33.42 23.11
C LEU A 31 -42.20 -34.05 22.39
N TYR A 32 -42.31 -35.33 22.01
CA TYR A 32 -41.27 -36.04 21.27
C TYR A 32 -41.07 -35.48 19.85
N VAL A 33 -42.16 -35.17 19.13
CA VAL A 33 -42.09 -34.49 17.82
C VAL A 33 -41.50 -33.09 17.97
N ALA A 34 -41.93 -32.33 18.98
CA ALA A 34 -41.40 -31.00 19.26
C ALA A 34 -39.89 -31.04 19.57
N PHE A 35 -39.42 -32.04 20.31
CA PHE A 35 -38.00 -32.26 20.60
C PHE A 35 -37.19 -32.50 19.32
N GLY A 36 -37.69 -33.32 18.38
CA GLY A 36 -37.05 -33.52 17.08
C GLY A 36 -36.91 -32.22 16.27
N SER A 37 -37.96 -31.40 16.22
CA SER A 37 -37.95 -30.08 15.58
C SER A 37 -36.99 -29.11 16.26
N PHE A 38 -36.91 -29.13 17.59
CA PHE A 38 -35.96 -28.33 18.36
C PHE A 38 -34.51 -28.73 18.06
N GLN A 39 -34.19 -30.02 18.03
CA GLN A 39 -32.84 -30.51 17.73
C GLN A 39 -32.40 -30.13 16.32
N MET A 40 -33.30 -30.24 15.34
CA MET A 40 -33.03 -29.80 13.96
C MET A 40 -32.78 -28.29 13.88
N THR A 41 -33.60 -27.50 14.57
CA THR A 41 -33.47 -26.04 14.61
C THR A 41 -32.16 -25.62 15.28
N SER A 42 -31.83 -26.23 16.43
CA SER A 42 -30.56 -26.00 17.13
C SER A 42 -29.36 -26.35 16.25
N ALA A 43 -29.42 -27.48 15.53
CA ALA A 43 -28.36 -27.90 14.63
C ALA A 43 -28.19 -26.94 13.44
N LYS A 44 -29.28 -26.39 12.89
CA LYS A 44 -29.22 -25.35 11.85
C LYS A 44 -28.61 -24.04 12.36
N ILE A 45 -28.98 -23.59 13.56
CA ILE A 45 -28.41 -22.37 14.17
C ILE A 45 -26.90 -22.52 14.37
N LYS A 46 -26.46 -23.68 14.91
CA LYS A 46 -25.02 -23.95 15.08
C LYS A 46 -24.27 -24.00 13.75
N LEU A 47 -24.87 -24.63 12.73
CA LEU A 47 -24.30 -24.66 11.39
C LEU A 47 -24.20 -23.26 10.78
N GLN A 48 -25.21 -22.40 10.98
CA GLN A 48 -25.17 -21.00 10.54
C GLN A 48 -24.02 -20.24 11.21
N ASN A 49 -23.92 -20.29 12.54
CA ASN A 49 -22.83 -19.63 13.27
C ASN A 49 -21.45 -20.13 12.80
N THR A 50 -21.36 -21.42 12.46
CA THR A 50 -20.14 -22.03 11.92
C THR A 50 -19.79 -21.47 10.54
N ALA A 51 -20.78 -21.33 9.66
CA ALA A 51 -20.57 -20.71 8.35
C ALA A 51 -20.22 -19.23 8.47
N ASP A 52 -20.90 -18.48 9.34
CA ASP A 52 -20.60 -17.07 9.59
C ASP A 52 -19.16 -16.90 10.10
N ALA A 53 -18.71 -17.75 11.03
CA ALA A 53 -17.34 -17.74 11.51
C ALA A 53 -16.31 -18.08 10.42
N ALA A 54 -16.61 -19.06 9.56
CA ALA A 54 -15.75 -19.42 8.43
C ALA A 54 -15.66 -18.27 7.41
N ALA A 55 -16.80 -17.68 7.02
CA ALA A 55 -16.85 -16.56 6.08
C ALA A 55 -16.13 -15.34 6.65
N TYR A 56 -16.42 -14.97 7.91
CA TYR A 56 -15.73 -13.87 8.59
C TYR A 56 -14.22 -14.08 8.62
N SER A 57 -13.75 -15.30 8.89
CA SER A 57 -12.32 -15.61 8.90
C SER A 57 -11.66 -15.46 7.53
N ALA A 58 -12.37 -15.81 6.44
CA ALA A 58 -11.90 -15.55 5.08
C ALA A 58 -11.81 -14.03 4.80
N ALA A 59 -12.80 -13.25 5.22
CA ALA A 59 -12.75 -11.79 5.12
C ALA A 59 -11.64 -11.15 5.96
N VAL A 60 -11.30 -11.73 7.12
CA VAL A 60 -10.12 -11.30 7.92
C VAL A 60 -8.83 -11.52 7.13
N LEU A 61 -8.69 -12.65 6.43
CA LEU A 61 -7.52 -12.88 5.57
C LEU A 61 -7.48 -11.90 4.39
N GLN A 62 -8.63 -11.62 3.77
CA GLN A 62 -8.75 -10.60 2.72
C GLN A 62 -8.34 -9.20 3.23
N ALA A 63 -8.80 -8.78 4.41
CA ALA A 63 -8.42 -7.50 5.01
C ALA A 63 -6.92 -7.45 5.36
N ARG A 64 -6.35 -8.56 5.85
CA ARG A 64 -4.91 -8.67 6.13
C ARG A 64 -4.05 -8.54 4.88
N ASP A 65 -4.48 -9.09 3.76
CA ASP A 65 -3.82 -8.95 2.47
C ASP A 65 -3.73 -7.48 2.02
N TYR A 66 -4.85 -6.76 2.06
CA TYR A 66 -4.88 -5.36 1.66
C TYR A 66 -4.12 -4.45 2.64
N ASN A 67 -4.18 -4.73 3.95
CA ASN A 67 -3.37 -4.03 4.95
C ASN A 67 -1.87 -4.33 4.78
N PHE A 68 -1.49 -5.58 4.47
CA PHE A 68 -0.11 -5.93 4.20
C PHE A 68 0.42 -5.16 3.00
N SER A 69 -0.36 -5.08 1.92
CA SER A 69 -0.06 -4.25 0.75
C SER A 69 0.10 -2.77 1.14
N ALA A 70 -0.77 -2.24 2.00
CA ALA A 70 -0.67 -0.88 2.52
C ALA A 70 0.61 -0.59 3.31
N TYR A 71 0.99 -1.46 4.24
CA TYR A 71 2.22 -1.27 5.01
C TYR A 71 3.47 -1.35 4.14
N THR A 72 3.51 -2.31 3.23
CA THR A 72 4.65 -2.52 2.33
C THR A 72 4.78 -1.41 1.30
N ASN A 73 3.68 -0.92 0.72
CA ASN A 73 3.68 0.26 -0.15
C ASN A 73 4.26 1.49 0.55
N ARG A 74 3.84 1.77 1.79
CA ARG A 74 4.39 2.90 2.59
C ARG A 74 5.87 2.72 2.90
N ALA A 75 6.31 1.51 3.22
CA ALA A 75 7.72 1.21 3.44
C ALA A 75 8.55 1.41 2.16
N MET A 76 8.02 0.99 1.01
CA MET A 76 8.64 1.21 -0.30
C MET A 76 8.70 2.71 -0.65
N VAL A 77 7.67 3.51 -0.33
CA VAL A 77 7.70 4.98 -0.43
C VAL A 77 8.84 5.56 0.39
N ALA A 78 8.95 5.19 1.67
CA ALA A 78 10.03 5.68 2.53
C ALA A 78 11.42 5.32 1.99
N ASN A 79 11.60 4.09 1.49
CA ASN A 79 12.84 3.66 0.85
C ASN A 79 13.17 4.50 -0.39
N GLN A 80 12.18 4.88 -1.20
CA GLN A 80 12.39 5.74 -2.38
C GLN A 80 12.79 7.17 -1.99
N VAL A 81 12.25 7.72 -0.89
CA VAL A 81 12.72 8.99 -0.34
C VAL A 81 14.19 8.88 0.07
N SER A 82 14.59 7.81 0.75
CA SER A 82 16.00 7.57 1.10
C SER A 82 16.89 7.38 -0.14
N ALA A 83 16.40 6.71 -1.18
CA ALA A 83 17.12 6.57 -2.44
C ALA A 83 17.36 7.93 -3.11
N ALA A 84 16.36 8.81 -3.11
CA ALA A 84 16.47 10.18 -3.62
C ALA A 84 17.51 10.99 -2.82
N GLN A 85 17.53 10.86 -1.50
CA GLN A 85 18.52 11.51 -0.62
C GLN A 85 19.95 11.02 -0.89
N VAL A 86 20.13 9.71 -1.15
CA VAL A 86 21.44 9.13 -1.47
C VAL A 86 21.97 9.66 -2.81
N VAL A 87 21.10 9.74 -3.83
CA VAL A 87 21.45 10.32 -5.14
C VAL A 87 21.74 11.82 -5.02
N ALA A 88 20.94 12.55 -4.22
CA ALA A 88 21.16 13.97 -3.90
C ALA A 88 22.54 14.21 -3.26
N LEU A 89 22.87 13.41 -2.24
CA LEU A 89 24.12 13.55 -1.49
C LEU A 89 25.35 13.29 -2.37
N LYS A 90 25.28 12.28 -3.25
CA LYS A 90 26.36 11.98 -4.20
C LYS A 90 26.61 13.14 -5.15
N SER A 91 25.55 13.67 -5.75
CA SER A 91 25.60 14.81 -6.67
C SER A 91 26.17 16.05 -5.99
N TRP A 92 25.71 16.34 -4.78
CA TRP A 92 26.18 17.49 -4.00
C TRP A 92 27.67 17.39 -3.61
N ILE A 93 28.14 16.23 -3.15
CA ILE A 93 29.56 16.08 -2.76
C ILE A 93 30.50 16.10 -3.97
N ASP A 94 30.08 15.56 -5.11
CA ASP A 94 30.86 15.63 -6.36
C ASP A 94 30.98 17.08 -6.85
N GLU A 95 29.88 17.82 -6.81
CA GLU A 95 29.86 19.23 -7.16
C GLU A 95 30.79 20.03 -6.26
N LEU A 96 30.71 19.80 -4.94
CA LEU A 96 31.50 20.53 -3.96
C LEU A 96 33.01 20.30 -4.16
N ASP A 97 33.42 19.05 -4.39
CA ASP A 97 34.80 18.69 -4.71
C ASP A 97 35.28 19.37 -6.00
N ASN A 98 34.46 19.31 -7.06
CA ASN A 98 34.75 19.96 -8.35
C ASN A 98 34.92 21.48 -8.20
N THR A 99 34.03 22.12 -7.45
CA THR A 99 34.08 23.56 -7.14
C THR A 99 35.37 23.95 -6.40
N TYR A 100 35.86 23.12 -5.48
CA TYR A 100 37.11 23.42 -4.75
C TYR A 100 38.39 23.05 -5.52
N MET A 101 38.35 22.08 -6.44
CA MET A 101 39.44 21.85 -7.40
C MET A 101 39.69 23.09 -8.27
N GLY A 102 38.61 23.79 -8.62
CA GLY A 102 38.64 25.09 -9.29
C GLY A 102 38.59 25.02 -10.81
N ASN A 103 37.96 26.04 -11.38
CA ASN A 103 37.79 26.19 -12.81
C ASN A 103 38.97 27.00 -13.41
N PRO A 104 39.64 26.51 -14.47
CA PRO A 104 40.82 27.16 -15.05
C PRO A 104 40.61 28.63 -15.43
N ASP A 105 39.46 28.97 -16.01
CA ASP A 105 39.17 30.34 -16.47
C ASP A 105 39.00 31.29 -15.28
N THR A 106 38.30 30.83 -14.24
CA THR A 106 38.13 31.60 -12.99
C THR A 106 39.47 31.79 -12.28
N GLU A 107 40.28 30.73 -12.17
CA GLU A 107 41.62 30.81 -11.56
C GLU A 107 42.55 31.76 -12.34
N GLN A 108 42.44 31.77 -13.68
CA GLN A 108 43.19 32.69 -14.53
C GLN A 108 42.75 34.14 -14.31
N LEU A 109 41.45 34.43 -14.21
CA LEU A 109 40.94 35.78 -13.93
C LEU A 109 41.42 36.29 -12.57
N VAL A 110 41.31 35.47 -11.52
CA VAL A 110 41.80 35.80 -10.18
C VAL A 110 43.30 36.09 -10.21
N THR A 111 44.09 35.22 -10.85
CA THR A 111 45.55 35.41 -10.98
C THR A 111 45.89 36.68 -11.78
N THR A 112 45.04 37.06 -12.74
CA THR A 112 45.25 38.19 -13.64
C THR A 112 44.83 39.53 -13.04
N PHE A 113 43.82 39.58 -12.17
CA PHE A 113 43.25 40.85 -11.71
C PHE A 113 43.30 41.08 -10.20
N ALA A 114 43.34 40.03 -9.36
CA ALA A 114 43.43 40.20 -7.91
C ALA A 114 44.85 40.62 -7.48
N ASP A 115 44.95 41.57 -6.56
CA ASP A 115 46.23 41.94 -5.95
C ASP A 115 46.73 40.86 -4.99
N HIS A 116 45.80 40.16 -4.32
CA HIS A 116 46.01 39.11 -3.35
C HIS A 116 45.29 37.81 -3.77
N PRO A 117 45.71 37.13 -4.85
CA PRO A 117 45.07 35.89 -5.32
C PRO A 117 45.14 34.72 -4.31
N ALA A 118 45.94 34.87 -3.24
CA ALA A 118 45.95 33.93 -2.12
C ALA A 118 44.66 33.97 -1.28
N LEU A 119 43.92 35.09 -1.28
CA LEU A 119 42.62 35.22 -0.60
C LEU A 119 41.56 34.30 -1.22
N TRP A 120 41.70 33.98 -2.51
CA TRP A 120 40.85 33.00 -3.21
C TRP A 120 41.39 31.57 -3.10
N ARG A 121 42.69 31.36 -3.38
CA ARG A 121 43.26 30.01 -3.50
C ARG A 121 43.39 29.30 -2.15
N THR A 122 43.77 30.00 -1.08
CA THR A 122 44.07 29.36 0.22
C THR A 122 42.81 28.75 0.86
N PRO A 123 41.67 29.46 0.94
CA PRO A 123 40.44 28.88 1.48
C PRO A 123 39.96 27.67 0.66
N LYS A 124 40.03 27.74 -0.68
CA LYS A 124 39.66 26.63 -1.56
C LYS A 124 40.51 25.38 -1.37
N GLN A 125 41.83 25.53 -1.27
CA GLN A 125 42.73 24.40 -1.03
C GLN A 125 42.46 23.73 0.32
N ARG A 126 42.18 24.53 1.37
CA ARG A 126 41.77 24.00 2.67
C ARG A 126 40.46 23.24 2.56
N ALA A 127 39.46 23.82 1.90
CA ALA A 127 38.16 23.20 1.69
C ALA A 127 38.26 21.88 0.92
N HIS A 128 39.04 21.83 -0.16
CA HIS A 128 39.30 20.60 -0.91
C HIS A 128 39.96 19.54 -0.02
N ALA A 129 40.94 19.92 0.81
CA ALA A 129 41.58 19.00 1.75
C ALA A 129 40.59 18.42 2.78
N ASP A 130 39.59 19.21 3.18
CA ASP A 130 38.53 18.77 4.11
C ASP A 130 37.48 17.89 3.41
N ILE A 131 37.11 18.21 2.16
CA ILE A 131 36.03 17.56 1.41
C ILE A 131 36.48 16.29 0.68
N ALA A 132 37.69 16.24 0.10
CA ALA A 132 38.15 15.11 -0.68
C ALA A 132 38.10 13.76 0.08
N PRO A 133 38.49 13.68 1.37
CA PRO A 133 38.34 12.44 2.15
C PRO A 133 36.88 12.05 2.39
N VAL A 134 36.00 13.03 2.58
CA VAL A 134 34.54 12.82 2.76
C VAL A 134 33.96 12.27 1.47
N ARG A 135 34.28 12.88 0.32
CA ARG A 135 33.89 12.41 -1.00
C ARG A 135 34.34 10.98 -1.25
N ALA A 136 35.61 10.68 -1.05
CA ALA A 136 36.14 9.33 -1.23
C ALA A 136 35.42 8.29 -0.35
N THR A 137 35.05 8.68 0.88
CA THR A 137 34.25 7.84 1.79
C THR A 137 32.84 7.62 1.24
N LEU A 138 32.18 8.67 0.75
CA LEU A 138 30.84 8.58 0.16
C LEU A 138 30.85 7.77 -1.15
N ASP A 139 31.87 7.91 -1.99
CA ASP A 139 32.05 7.10 -3.21
C ASP A 139 32.12 5.60 -2.89
N ALA A 140 32.76 5.23 -1.78
CA ALA A 140 32.84 3.85 -1.32
C ALA A 140 31.53 3.35 -0.68
N LEU A 141 30.80 4.21 0.04
CA LEU A 141 29.63 3.82 0.83
C LEU A 141 28.31 3.89 0.06
N LEU A 142 28.06 4.97 -0.68
CA LEU A 142 26.75 5.25 -1.27
C LEU A 142 26.26 4.16 -2.25
N PRO A 143 27.09 3.53 -3.10
CA PRO A 143 26.63 2.41 -3.93
C PRO A 143 26.20 1.18 -3.11
N ALA A 144 26.78 0.94 -1.94
CA ALA A 144 26.36 -0.15 -1.07
C ALA A 144 25.03 0.18 -0.38
N VAL A 145 24.88 1.43 0.09
CA VAL A 145 23.64 1.94 0.70
C VAL A 145 22.49 1.90 -0.31
N ALA A 146 22.70 2.42 -1.53
CA ALA A 146 21.70 2.43 -2.60
C ALA A 146 21.23 1.01 -2.94
N ARG A 147 22.16 0.06 -3.16
CA ARG A 147 21.81 -1.34 -3.41
C ARG A 147 21.12 -2.01 -2.23
N GLY A 148 21.46 -1.64 -0.99
CA GLY A 148 20.77 -2.12 0.21
C GLY A 148 19.32 -1.67 0.26
N ILE A 149 19.06 -0.37 0.07
CA ILE A 149 17.71 0.21 -0.02
C ILE A 149 16.91 -0.43 -1.16
N GLY A 150 17.55 -0.55 -2.33
CA GLY A 150 16.97 -1.19 -3.52
C GLY A 150 16.61 -2.65 -3.28
N GLY A 151 17.51 -3.43 -2.66
CA GLY A 151 17.29 -4.83 -2.29
C GLY A 151 16.15 -5.02 -1.29
N ILE A 152 16.05 -4.15 -0.27
CA ILE A 152 14.91 -4.17 0.68
C ILE A 152 13.60 -3.87 -0.06
N THR A 153 13.61 -2.87 -0.95
CA THR A 153 12.41 -2.50 -1.73
C THR A 153 11.96 -3.65 -2.63
N ARG A 154 12.91 -4.37 -3.26
CA ARG A 154 12.60 -5.57 -4.05
C ARG A 154 12.04 -6.70 -3.18
N ALA A 155 12.65 -6.94 -2.02
CA ALA A 155 12.12 -7.95 -1.10
C ALA A 155 10.69 -7.63 -0.64
N LEU A 156 10.35 -6.35 -0.43
CA LEU A 156 8.98 -5.92 -0.11
C LEU A 156 8.01 -6.13 -1.29
N SER A 157 8.41 -5.75 -2.50
CA SER A 157 7.66 -5.98 -3.75
C SER A 157 7.37 -7.46 -3.99
N ASP A 158 8.38 -8.32 -3.85
CA ASP A 158 8.25 -9.77 -3.98
C ASP A 158 7.37 -10.34 -2.86
N ALA A 159 7.53 -9.85 -1.63
CA ALA A 159 6.72 -10.27 -0.48
C ALA A 159 5.24 -9.95 -0.68
N GLN A 160 4.88 -8.79 -1.24
CA GLN A 160 3.49 -8.46 -1.58
C GLN A 160 2.88 -9.47 -2.55
N THR A 161 3.59 -9.77 -3.63
CA THR A 161 3.13 -10.71 -4.66
C THR A 161 2.94 -12.12 -4.07
N ASN A 162 3.91 -12.58 -3.28
CA ASN A 162 3.87 -13.90 -2.66
C ASN A 162 2.80 -13.99 -1.56
N TYR A 163 2.67 -12.96 -0.72
CA TYR A 163 1.68 -12.92 0.36
C TYR A 163 0.26 -12.94 -0.20
N HIS A 164 0.01 -12.13 -1.22
CA HIS A 164 -1.28 -12.08 -1.91
C HIS A 164 -1.66 -13.47 -2.47
N ALA A 165 -0.76 -14.11 -3.22
CA ALA A 165 -0.99 -15.45 -3.75
C ALA A 165 -1.20 -16.50 -2.64
N ALA A 166 -0.45 -16.42 -1.54
CA ALA A 166 -0.58 -17.32 -0.40
C ALA A 166 -1.96 -17.19 0.29
N ILE A 167 -2.51 -15.98 0.39
CA ILE A 167 -3.83 -15.75 0.98
C ILE A 167 -4.93 -16.42 0.15
N PHE A 168 -4.89 -16.34 -1.18
CA PHE A 168 -5.83 -17.05 -2.04
C PHE A 168 -5.76 -18.57 -1.85
N ALA A 169 -4.57 -19.13 -1.69
CA ALA A 169 -4.39 -20.56 -1.47
C ALA A 169 -4.85 -20.99 -0.06
N ALA A 170 -4.67 -20.14 0.95
CA ALA A 170 -4.95 -20.46 2.35
C ALA A 170 -6.45 -20.36 2.71
N VAL A 171 -7.22 -19.46 2.06
CA VAL A 171 -8.62 -19.21 2.45
C VAL A 171 -9.50 -20.47 2.50
N PRO A 172 -9.49 -21.38 1.52
CA PRO A 172 -10.31 -22.59 1.58
C PRO A 172 -9.97 -23.51 2.77
N GLU A 173 -8.68 -23.67 3.07
CA GLU A 173 -8.22 -24.51 4.18
C GLU A 173 -8.57 -23.88 5.53
N VAL A 174 -8.28 -22.58 5.69
CA VAL A 174 -8.59 -21.84 6.93
C VAL A 174 -10.10 -21.82 7.19
N ALA A 175 -10.93 -21.62 6.16
CA ALA A 175 -12.37 -21.69 6.31
C ALA A 175 -12.84 -23.07 6.78
N ASN A 176 -12.25 -24.15 6.25
CA ASN A 176 -12.59 -25.51 6.67
C ASN A 176 -12.12 -25.82 8.09
N ASP A 177 -10.91 -25.42 8.48
CA ASP A 177 -10.40 -25.58 9.84
C ASP A 177 -11.25 -24.80 10.84
N VAL A 178 -11.64 -23.56 10.52
CA VAL A 178 -12.55 -22.78 11.36
C VAL A 178 -13.92 -23.46 11.47
N ALA A 179 -14.44 -24.05 10.39
CA ALA A 179 -15.69 -24.80 10.44
C ALA A 179 -15.58 -26.01 11.40
N GLN A 180 -14.54 -26.83 11.24
CA GLN A 180 -14.29 -28.02 12.07
C GLN A 180 -14.03 -27.67 13.54
N ARG A 181 -13.32 -26.59 13.84
CA ARG A 181 -13.07 -26.14 15.22
C ARG A 181 -14.33 -25.61 15.91
N ASN A 182 -15.20 -24.92 15.18
CA ASN A 182 -16.51 -24.51 15.71
C ASN A 182 -17.43 -25.72 15.90
N GLN A 183 -17.41 -26.66 14.95
CA GLN A 183 -18.19 -27.88 15.01
C GLN A 183 -17.49 -29.02 14.24
N PRO A 184 -17.01 -30.09 14.94
CA PRO A 184 -16.17 -31.14 14.33
C PRO A 184 -16.79 -31.87 13.13
N ASP A 185 -18.12 -32.02 13.12
CA ASP A 185 -18.87 -32.72 12.07
C ASP A 185 -19.16 -31.85 10.82
N THR A 186 -18.57 -30.65 10.73
CA THR A 186 -18.84 -29.69 9.67
C THR A 186 -17.62 -29.41 8.82
N HIS A 187 -17.84 -29.26 7.52
CA HIS A 187 -16.80 -29.01 6.53
C HIS A 187 -17.27 -27.95 5.54
N VAL A 188 -16.33 -27.20 4.98
CA VAL A 188 -16.64 -26.38 3.81
C VAL A 188 -16.93 -27.31 2.63
N THR A 189 -18.00 -27.04 1.88
CA THR A 189 -18.37 -27.87 0.73
C THR A 189 -17.22 -27.95 -0.26
N SER A 190 -16.76 -29.17 -0.54
CA SER A 190 -15.60 -29.41 -1.38
C SER A 190 -15.78 -28.79 -2.77
N GLY A 191 -14.75 -28.09 -3.24
CA GLY A 191 -14.76 -27.43 -4.55
C GLY A 191 -15.70 -26.22 -4.65
N TYR A 192 -16.34 -25.78 -3.55
CA TYR A 192 -17.25 -24.62 -3.59
C TYR A 192 -16.57 -23.37 -4.15
N PHE A 193 -15.38 -23.05 -3.64
CA PHE A 193 -14.59 -21.89 -4.04
C PHE A 193 -14.25 -21.86 -5.53
N THR A 194 -13.98 -23.03 -6.12
CA THR A 194 -13.58 -23.19 -7.53
C THR A 194 -14.75 -23.61 -8.43
N SER A 195 -15.96 -23.72 -7.89
CA SER A 195 -17.13 -24.15 -8.66
C SER A 195 -17.66 -23.02 -9.53
N PRO A 196 -18.38 -23.33 -10.65
CA PRO A 196 -19.07 -22.32 -11.45
C PRO A 196 -20.02 -21.43 -10.63
N ARG A 197 -20.52 -21.92 -9.48
CA ARG A 197 -21.39 -21.15 -8.57
C ARG A 197 -20.67 -19.96 -7.92
N ASN A 198 -19.36 -20.08 -7.68
CA ASN A 198 -18.56 -19.04 -7.01
C ASN A 198 -17.56 -18.36 -7.95
N ALA A 199 -17.49 -18.77 -9.22
CA ALA A 199 -16.50 -18.29 -10.19
C ALA A 199 -16.52 -16.75 -10.35
N VAL A 200 -17.71 -16.13 -10.33
CA VAL A 200 -17.84 -14.67 -10.44
C VAL A 200 -17.26 -13.94 -9.23
N GLN A 201 -17.52 -14.43 -8.01
CA GLN A 201 -16.95 -13.85 -6.79
C GLN A 201 -15.45 -14.06 -6.71
N LEU A 202 -14.98 -15.26 -7.04
CA LEU A 202 -13.56 -15.57 -7.07
C LEU A 202 -12.83 -14.68 -8.08
N ALA A 203 -13.38 -14.50 -9.28
CA ALA A 203 -12.84 -13.58 -10.28
C ALA A 203 -12.83 -12.14 -9.74
N ALA A 204 -13.94 -11.66 -9.17
CA ALA A 204 -14.01 -10.32 -8.60
C ALA A 204 -12.95 -10.09 -7.52
N TRP A 205 -12.72 -11.07 -6.64
CA TRP A 205 -11.66 -10.99 -5.63
C TRP A 205 -10.26 -11.03 -6.25
N GLN A 206 -9.99 -11.97 -7.17
CA GLN A 206 -8.70 -12.09 -7.86
C GLN A 206 -8.31 -10.85 -8.66
N THR A 207 -9.29 -10.15 -9.22
CA THR A 207 -9.05 -8.92 -10.01
C THR A 207 -9.24 -7.65 -9.19
N TYR A 208 -9.49 -7.74 -7.88
CA TYR A 208 -9.73 -6.55 -7.07
C TYR A 208 -8.46 -5.70 -6.91
N THR A 209 -7.36 -6.36 -6.64
CA THR A 209 -6.02 -5.79 -6.65
C THR A 209 -5.23 -6.35 -7.82
N ARG A 210 -4.25 -5.58 -8.29
CA ARG A 210 -3.33 -5.98 -9.35
C ARG A 210 -1.94 -5.51 -9.01
N VAL A 211 -0.95 -6.27 -9.45
CA VAL A 211 0.44 -5.80 -9.45
C VAL A 211 0.59 -4.75 -10.54
N VAL A 212 0.84 -3.51 -10.14
CA VAL A 212 1.20 -2.41 -11.04
C VAL A 212 2.70 -2.39 -11.18
N THR A 213 3.20 -2.43 -12.40
CA THR A 213 4.62 -2.18 -12.69
C THR A 213 4.76 -0.74 -13.16
N PRO A 214 5.40 0.14 -12.38
CA PRO A 214 5.62 1.53 -12.78
C PRO A 214 6.33 1.60 -14.14
N ALA A 215 5.66 2.24 -15.09
CA ALA A 215 6.10 2.40 -16.48
C ALA A 215 5.46 3.65 -17.09
N GLY A 216 5.89 4.01 -18.29
CA GLY A 216 5.45 5.23 -18.99
C GLY A 216 6.13 6.48 -18.45
N ASN A 217 6.31 7.48 -19.31
CA ASN A 217 7.15 8.65 -18.99
C ASN A 217 6.44 9.67 -18.09
N LEU A 218 5.14 9.88 -18.21
CA LEU A 218 4.43 10.89 -17.40
C LEU A 218 3.00 10.47 -17.08
N ASP A 219 2.66 9.22 -17.35
CA ASP A 219 1.33 8.68 -17.06
C ASP A 219 1.15 8.57 -15.55
N ALA A 220 -0.04 8.90 -15.06
CA ALA A 220 -0.37 8.84 -13.63
C ALA A 220 -0.08 7.44 -13.05
N ASP A 221 0.55 7.41 -11.89
CA ASP A 221 0.91 6.20 -11.15
C ASP A 221 0.86 6.54 -9.67
N HIS A 222 0.02 5.84 -8.90
CA HIS A 222 -0.22 6.20 -7.51
C HIS A 222 1.05 6.14 -6.65
N PHE A 223 1.96 5.19 -6.93
CA PHE A 223 3.20 5.10 -6.18
C PHE A 223 4.10 6.29 -6.50
N ALA A 224 4.27 6.62 -7.79
CA ALA A 224 5.03 7.79 -8.20
C ALA A 224 4.40 9.10 -7.68
N ASP A 225 3.08 9.22 -7.69
CA ASP A 225 2.34 10.39 -7.18
C ASP A 225 2.57 10.57 -5.68
N VAL A 226 2.44 9.51 -4.88
CA VAL A 226 2.67 9.57 -3.43
C VAL A 226 4.12 9.91 -3.10
N VAL A 227 5.09 9.32 -3.80
CA VAL A 227 6.51 9.56 -3.55
C VAL A 227 6.93 10.98 -3.93
N THR A 228 6.41 11.51 -5.04
CA THR A 228 6.76 12.85 -5.53
C THR A 228 5.89 13.97 -4.96
N ASP A 229 4.87 13.63 -4.15
CA ASP A 229 4.05 14.62 -3.46
C ASP A 229 4.90 15.65 -2.71
N SER A 230 4.44 16.90 -2.78
CA SER A 230 5.11 18.06 -2.18
C SER A 230 5.26 17.96 -0.65
N THR A 231 4.64 17.01 0.03
CA THR A 231 4.78 16.78 1.48
C THR A 231 5.64 15.57 1.82
N THR A 232 5.86 14.66 0.85
CA THR A 232 6.63 13.42 1.07
C THR A 232 8.14 13.66 1.04
N LEU A 233 8.64 14.44 0.07
CA LEU A 233 10.07 14.72 -0.07
C LEU A 233 10.52 15.87 0.82
N ASP A 234 11.68 15.74 1.44
CA ASP A 234 12.29 16.82 2.23
C ASP A 234 12.86 17.93 1.34
N ARG A 235 13.20 19.08 1.95
CA ARG A 235 13.70 20.26 1.21
C ARG A 235 15.05 19.97 0.52
N PHE A 236 15.92 19.17 1.13
CA PHE A 236 17.24 18.86 0.57
C PHE A 236 17.13 18.04 -0.72
N VAL A 237 16.16 17.13 -0.83
CA VAL A 237 15.89 16.42 -2.08
C VAL A 237 15.32 17.37 -3.15
N LYS A 238 14.35 18.21 -2.77
CA LYS A 238 13.68 19.10 -3.74
C LYS A 238 14.60 20.16 -4.31
N ALA A 239 15.26 20.93 -3.45
CA ALA A 239 16.04 22.09 -3.87
C ALA A 239 17.17 22.38 -2.87
N ARG A 240 18.40 22.43 -3.38
CA ARG A 240 19.62 22.82 -2.67
C ARG A 240 20.08 24.15 -3.24
N VAL A 241 19.54 25.25 -2.71
CA VAL A 241 19.82 26.59 -3.22
C VAL A 241 20.57 27.41 -2.19
N SER A 242 21.61 28.11 -2.63
CA SER A 242 22.27 29.15 -1.84
C SER A 242 22.67 30.33 -2.73
N SER A 243 22.30 31.54 -2.32
CA SER A 243 22.43 32.74 -3.15
C SER A 243 23.76 33.48 -2.98
N ARG A 244 24.60 33.12 -2.01
CA ARG A 244 25.86 33.83 -1.72
C ARG A 244 27.02 32.95 -1.28
N SER A 245 26.78 31.70 -0.89
CA SER A 245 27.86 30.77 -0.55
C SER A 245 27.44 29.32 -0.67
N VAL A 246 28.27 28.50 -1.31
CA VAL A 246 28.23 27.06 -1.04
C VAL A 246 28.83 26.91 0.36
N ALA A 247 28.13 26.27 1.30
CA ALA A 247 28.75 25.95 2.57
C ALA A 247 29.88 24.93 2.32
N PRO A 248 31.09 25.15 2.84
CA PRO A 248 31.58 26.32 3.60
C PRO A 248 31.95 27.56 2.75
N ASP A 249 31.77 28.78 3.31
CA ASP A 249 31.90 30.14 2.73
C ASP A 249 33.25 30.51 2.05
N TYR A 250 34.09 29.53 1.71
CA TYR A 250 35.41 29.66 1.11
C TYR A 250 35.41 30.05 -0.38
N GLN A 251 34.25 30.17 -1.03
CA GLN A 251 34.09 30.48 -2.46
C GLN A 251 33.69 31.94 -2.70
N GLN A 252 34.30 32.87 -1.98
CA GLN A 252 34.09 34.30 -2.18
C GLN A 252 35.43 35.02 -2.25
N LEU A 253 35.52 35.99 -3.16
CA LEU A 253 36.65 36.90 -3.24
C LEU A 253 36.15 38.33 -3.20
N ASP A 254 36.88 39.18 -2.49
CA ASP A 254 36.63 40.60 -2.45
C ASP A 254 37.98 41.30 -2.25
N ASP A 255 38.57 41.78 -3.33
CA ASP A 255 39.95 42.24 -3.34
C ASP A 255 40.16 43.44 -4.26
N SER A 256 41.21 44.21 -3.98
CA SER A 256 41.62 45.30 -4.86
C SER A 256 42.24 44.76 -6.15
N SER A 257 42.21 45.59 -7.18
CA SER A 257 42.86 45.33 -8.47
C SER A 257 43.64 46.57 -8.91
N ALA A 258 44.93 46.62 -8.59
CA ALA A 258 45.84 47.64 -9.09
C ALA A 258 46.14 47.49 -10.59
N ARG A 259 45.77 46.35 -11.16
CA ARG A 259 45.94 46.03 -12.59
C ARG A 259 44.86 46.64 -13.47
N CYS A 260 43.77 47.15 -12.88
CA CYS A 260 42.81 47.98 -13.56
C CYS A 260 43.31 49.43 -13.73
N PRO A 261 43.14 50.07 -14.90
CA PRO A 261 43.48 51.48 -15.09
C PRO A 261 42.75 52.38 -14.08
N GLY A 262 43.51 53.14 -13.28
CA GLY A 262 42.95 54.00 -12.21
C GLY A 262 42.67 53.30 -10.88
N GLY A 263 43.03 52.01 -10.77
CA GLY A 263 42.68 51.16 -9.63
C GLY A 263 41.25 50.63 -9.72
N GLY A 264 41.02 49.44 -9.19
CA GLY A 264 39.73 48.79 -9.25
C GLY A 264 39.55 47.72 -8.17
N ARG A 265 38.55 46.88 -8.38
CA ARG A 265 38.16 45.78 -7.48
C ARG A 265 37.81 44.55 -8.31
N ILE A 266 38.12 43.39 -7.77
CA ILE A 266 37.61 42.10 -8.20
C ILE A 266 36.76 41.52 -7.07
N ALA A 267 35.52 41.16 -7.40
CA ALA A 267 34.61 40.48 -6.47
C ALA A 267 34.08 39.20 -7.11
N ILE A 268 34.09 38.11 -6.36
CA ILE A 268 33.51 36.82 -6.77
C ILE A 268 32.48 36.41 -5.73
N ARG A 269 31.25 36.16 -6.19
CA ARG A 269 30.18 35.56 -5.39
C ARG A 269 29.74 34.27 -6.07
N VAL A 270 29.77 33.16 -5.34
CA VAL A 270 29.29 31.88 -5.85
C VAL A 270 27.89 31.60 -5.33
N ALA A 271 26.97 31.33 -6.25
CA ALA A 271 25.64 30.82 -5.97
C ALA A 271 25.57 29.34 -6.32
N HIS A 272 24.80 28.60 -5.54
CA HIS A 272 24.57 27.17 -5.71
C HIS A 272 23.11 26.92 -6.01
N VAL A 273 22.86 26.03 -6.96
CA VAL A 273 21.55 25.45 -7.17
C VAL A 273 21.71 23.96 -7.46
N GLY A 274 20.75 23.18 -7.02
CA GLY A 274 20.70 21.77 -7.29
C GLY A 274 19.38 21.20 -6.80
N GLY A 275 19.15 19.96 -7.18
CA GLY A 275 18.02 19.22 -6.67
C GLY A 275 17.93 17.86 -7.32
N THR A 276 16.87 17.15 -6.95
CA THR A 276 16.71 15.75 -7.28
C THR A 276 15.28 15.52 -7.74
N GLN A 277 15.11 14.81 -8.84
CA GLN A 277 13.79 14.47 -9.37
C GLN A 277 13.72 12.98 -9.72
N LEU A 278 12.52 12.42 -9.58
CA LEU A 278 12.23 11.11 -10.13
C LEU A 278 12.23 11.24 -11.65
N ARG A 279 12.93 10.36 -12.36
CA ARG A 279 12.90 10.30 -13.82
C ARG A 279 11.46 10.10 -14.30
N SER A 280 11.17 10.67 -15.47
CA SER A 280 9.88 10.54 -16.14
C SER A 280 9.47 9.06 -16.26
N ASP A 281 10.36 8.20 -16.73
CA ASP A 281 10.12 6.75 -16.85
C ASP A 281 9.96 5.96 -15.52
N LYS A 282 10.07 6.64 -14.36
CA LYS A 282 9.99 6.07 -13.01
C LYS A 282 11.07 5.00 -12.73
N LYS A 283 12.08 4.88 -13.59
CA LYS A 283 13.14 3.85 -13.48
C LYS A 283 14.35 4.27 -12.66
N GLY A 284 14.33 5.47 -12.09
CA GLY A 284 15.34 5.92 -11.15
C GLY A 284 15.19 7.39 -10.78
N TRP A 285 15.94 7.80 -9.79
CA TRP A 285 16.18 9.18 -9.40
C TRP A 285 17.42 9.72 -10.08
N GLN A 286 17.38 11.01 -10.37
CA GLN A 286 18.49 11.75 -10.92
C GLN A 286 18.66 13.07 -10.17
N SER A 287 19.91 13.45 -9.96
CA SER A 287 20.28 14.69 -9.28
C SER A 287 21.39 15.38 -10.05
N ILE A 288 21.31 16.71 -10.09
CA ILE A 288 22.40 17.58 -10.49
C ILE A 288 22.52 18.71 -9.49
N ASP A 289 23.76 19.02 -9.15
CA ASP A 289 24.17 20.19 -8.38
C ASP A 289 25.13 21.02 -9.22
N ALA A 290 25.03 22.33 -9.09
CA ALA A 290 25.83 23.28 -9.84
C ALA A 290 26.13 24.53 -9.03
N SER A 291 27.39 24.95 -9.05
CA SER A 291 27.83 26.24 -8.53
C SER A 291 28.24 27.17 -9.65
N THR A 292 27.76 28.41 -9.55
CA THR A 292 27.94 29.46 -10.55
C THR A 292 28.64 30.64 -9.91
N ALA A 293 29.76 31.06 -10.49
CA ALA A 293 30.52 32.24 -10.06
C ALA A 293 30.04 33.50 -10.81
N HIS A 294 29.65 34.51 -10.02
CA HIS A 294 29.40 35.86 -10.47
C HIS A 294 30.65 36.70 -10.19
N ILE A 295 31.35 37.10 -11.25
CA ILE A 295 32.65 37.75 -11.17
C ILE A 295 32.51 39.20 -11.65
N THR A 296 32.74 40.16 -10.77
CA THR A 296 32.73 41.59 -11.12
C THR A 296 34.15 42.14 -11.10
N ILE A 297 34.62 42.68 -12.22
CA ILE A 297 35.94 43.32 -12.32
C ILE A 297 35.78 44.73 -12.90
N THR A 298 36.26 45.74 -12.18
CA THR A 298 36.00 47.16 -12.47
C THR A 298 36.38 47.60 -13.90
N CYS A 299 37.42 47.01 -14.50
CA CYS A 299 37.97 47.46 -15.78
C CYS A 299 37.64 46.60 -17.01
N ILE A 300 36.90 45.50 -16.86
CA ILE A 300 36.57 44.59 -17.97
C ILE A 300 35.07 44.32 -18.14
N ASP A 301 34.25 44.74 -17.16
CA ASP A 301 32.82 44.42 -17.00
C ASP A 301 32.56 43.10 -16.23
N THR A 302 31.29 42.83 -15.91
CA THR A 302 30.87 41.68 -15.11
C THR A 302 30.82 40.41 -15.96
N VAL A 303 31.50 39.37 -15.50
CA VAL A 303 31.35 38.00 -16.03
C VAL A 303 30.35 37.28 -15.15
N ASP A 304 29.10 37.31 -15.58
CA ASP A 304 28.02 36.53 -14.97
C ASP A 304 28.00 35.12 -15.54
N ALA A 305 27.63 34.16 -14.68
CA ALA A 305 27.44 32.75 -15.04
C ALA A 305 28.72 31.93 -15.38
N ALA A 306 29.88 32.28 -14.80
CA ALA A 306 31.06 31.42 -14.91
C ALA A 306 30.85 30.10 -14.15
N ILE A 307 31.30 28.98 -14.72
CA ILE A 307 31.20 27.66 -14.08
C ILE A 307 32.19 27.61 -12.91
N ALA A 308 31.67 27.50 -11.67
CA ALA A 308 32.51 27.26 -10.50
C ALA A 308 32.73 25.75 -10.30
N GLY A 309 31.67 24.97 -10.40
CA GLY A 309 31.71 23.52 -10.42
C GLY A 309 30.34 22.88 -10.60
N HIS A 310 30.35 21.58 -10.86
CA HIS A 310 29.15 20.81 -11.14
C HIS A 310 29.31 19.35 -10.72
N GLY A 311 28.20 18.69 -10.41
CA GLY A 311 28.17 17.29 -10.00
C GLY A 311 26.82 16.65 -10.31
N GLY A 312 26.84 15.37 -10.63
CA GLY A 312 25.64 14.63 -11.05
C GLY A 312 25.66 13.21 -10.52
N SER A 313 24.47 12.67 -10.26
CA SER A 313 24.31 11.29 -9.82
C SER A 313 22.96 10.75 -10.25
N ALA A 314 22.87 9.43 -10.38
CA ALA A 314 21.61 8.75 -10.57
C ALA A 314 21.63 7.34 -9.95
N ASN A 315 20.44 6.76 -9.84
CA ASN A 315 20.25 5.33 -9.67
C ASN A 315 19.32 4.80 -10.77
N GLY A 316 19.17 3.47 -10.82
CA GLY A 316 18.46 2.78 -11.90
C GLY A 316 19.35 2.55 -13.11
N ASP A 317 18.82 1.87 -14.12
CA ASP A 317 19.54 1.66 -15.37
C ASP A 317 19.53 2.97 -16.17
N VAL A 318 20.65 3.70 -16.10
CA VAL A 318 20.87 4.99 -16.78
C VAL A 318 22.34 5.24 -17.00
N SER A 319 22.66 5.68 -18.21
CA SER A 319 24.00 6.10 -18.61
C SER A 319 24.06 7.57 -19.03
N ASN A 320 22.91 8.23 -19.22
CA ASN A 320 22.82 9.62 -19.64
C ASN A 320 21.51 10.27 -19.13
N PHE A 321 21.54 11.58 -18.85
CA PHE A 321 20.33 12.33 -18.55
C PHE A 321 19.48 12.63 -19.80
N MET A 322 20.11 12.64 -20.98
CA MET A 322 19.46 12.80 -22.28
C MET A 322 18.82 11.49 -22.74
N THR A 323 17.57 11.55 -23.20
CA THR A 323 16.90 10.40 -23.83
C THR A 323 17.51 10.07 -25.20
N HIS A 324 17.95 11.08 -25.95
CA HIS A 324 18.54 10.92 -27.30
C HIS A 324 19.86 11.70 -27.45
N PRO A 325 20.97 11.23 -26.85
CA PRO A 325 22.27 11.85 -27.01
C PRO A 325 22.68 11.95 -28.49
N PRO A 326 23.36 13.02 -28.93
CA PRO A 326 23.94 14.09 -28.13
C PRO A 326 23.03 15.32 -27.95
N PHE A 327 21.75 15.24 -28.34
CA PHE A 327 20.85 16.39 -28.33
C PHE A 327 19.98 16.40 -27.08
N VAL A 328 20.00 17.52 -26.35
CA VAL A 328 19.14 17.74 -25.19
C VAL A 328 17.74 18.14 -25.68
N ALA A 329 16.73 17.35 -25.31
CA ALA A 329 15.34 17.72 -25.50
C ALA A 329 14.82 18.49 -24.28
N TRP A 330 13.88 19.42 -24.49
CA TRP A 330 13.22 20.12 -23.38
C TRP A 330 12.56 19.13 -22.40
N SER A 331 12.06 18.00 -22.89
CA SER A 331 11.44 16.95 -22.08
C SER A 331 12.43 16.22 -21.16
N ASP A 332 13.73 16.24 -21.46
CA ASP A 332 14.74 15.57 -20.63
C ASP A 332 14.93 16.28 -19.27
N TRP A 333 14.60 17.58 -19.22
CA TRP A 333 14.60 18.38 -17.98
C TRP A 333 13.37 18.13 -17.11
N LYS A 334 12.37 17.40 -17.61
CA LYS A 334 11.12 17.15 -16.90
C LYS A 334 11.15 15.81 -16.18
N GLY A 335 11.08 15.86 -14.86
CA GLY A 335 10.87 14.71 -14.00
C GLY A 335 9.39 14.35 -13.88
N TYR A 336 9.13 13.23 -13.19
CA TYR A 336 7.79 12.86 -12.79
C TYR A 336 7.23 13.85 -11.75
N GLY A 337 5.91 13.99 -11.67
CA GLY A 337 5.26 14.85 -10.67
C GLY A 337 5.38 16.35 -10.93
N GLY A 338 5.88 16.75 -12.11
CA GLY A 338 6.04 18.16 -12.48
C GLY A 338 7.33 18.81 -11.98
N TYR A 339 8.24 18.03 -11.40
CA TYR A 339 9.59 18.50 -11.09
C TYR A 339 10.32 18.87 -12.39
N MET A 340 10.82 20.10 -12.48
CA MET A 340 11.56 20.60 -13.64
C MET A 340 12.96 21.01 -13.20
N ASN A 341 13.91 20.98 -14.14
CA ASN A 341 15.27 21.47 -13.92
C ASN A 341 15.92 20.96 -12.62
N PHE A 342 15.73 19.66 -12.35
CA PHE A 342 16.20 19.01 -11.13
C PHE A 342 15.51 19.52 -9.86
N GLY A 343 14.19 19.71 -9.92
CA GLY A 343 13.38 20.04 -8.74
C GLY A 343 13.33 21.52 -8.38
N ASP A 344 13.66 22.39 -9.33
CA ASP A 344 13.43 23.83 -9.24
C ASP A 344 11.92 24.11 -9.10
N PRO A 345 11.45 24.60 -7.94
CA PRO A 345 10.03 24.88 -7.72
C PRO A 345 9.54 26.13 -8.44
N ASP A 346 10.45 27.03 -8.83
CA ASP A 346 10.11 28.30 -9.50
C ASP A 346 10.10 28.15 -11.04
N SER A 347 10.61 27.02 -11.55
CA SER A 347 10.63 26.73 -12.98
C SER A 347 9.23 26.48 -13.53
N THR A 348 8.85 27.27 -14.54
CA THR A 348 7.58 27.11 -15.28
C THR A 348 7.75 26.44 -16.64
N GLN A 349 8.99 26.29 -17.11
CA GLN A 349 9.31 25.72 -18.42
C GLN A 349 10.57 24.84 -18.33
N PRO A 350 10.52 23.57 -18.76
CA PRO A 350 11.67 22.68 -18.76
C PRO A 350 12.83 23.23 -19.60
N GLY A 351 14.05 23.20 -19.08
CA GLY A 351 15.26 23.66 -19.76
C GLY A 351 15.45 25.18 -19.79
N MET A 352 14.56 25.96 -19.18
CA MET A 352 14.70 27.43 -19.09
C MET A 352 15.44 27.85 -17.82
N ASN A 353 16.24 28.93 -17.90
CA ASN A 353 16.99 29.50 -16.79
C ASN A 353 17.93 28.50 -16.06
N VAL A 354 18.33 27.43 -16.75
CA VAL A 354 19.29 26.46 -16.23
C VAL A 354 20.69 27.07 -16.22
N PRO A 355 21.43 27.05 -15.10
CA PRO A 355 22.80 27.54 -15.06
C PRO A 355 23.72 26.75 -16.00
N ALA A 356 24.71 27.43 -16.58
CA ALA A 356 25.67 26.81 -17.50
C ALA A 356 26.38 25.59 -16.90
N ALA A 357 26.72 25.63 -15.61
CA ALA A 357 27.34 24.51 -14.89
C ALA A 357 26.43 23.28 -14.80
N MET A 358 25.11 23.49 -14.60
CA MET A 358 24.13 22.41 -14.59
C MET A 358 23.95 21.82 -16.01
N ALA A 359 23.91 22.68 -17.03
CA ALA A 359 23.84 22.25 -18.42
C ALA A 359 25.08 21.44 -18.83
N GLU A 360 26.27 21.83 -18.36
CA GLU A 360 27.51 21.08 -18.59
C GLU A 360 27.49 19.71 -17.91
N GLN A 361 27.05 19.61 -16.65
CA GLN A 361 26.86 18.30 -16.01
C GLN A 361 25.81 17.46 -16.75
N PHE A 362 24.77 18.10 -17.28
CA PHE A 362 23.72 17.41 -18.01
C PHE A 362 24.25 16.69 -19.26
N THR A 363 25.13 17.35 -20.01
CA THR A 363 25.74 16.77 -21.22
C THR A 363 26.73 15.65 -20.88
N GLN A 364 27.44 15.76 -19.74
CA GLN A 364 28.35 14.73 -19.23
C GLN A 364 27.62 13.49 -18.70
N GLY A 365 26.38 13.66 -18.21
CA GLY A 365 25.56 12.58 -17.66
C GLY A 365 25.76 12.34 -16.16
N PRO A 366 25.06 11.36 -15.57
CA PRO A 366 25.08 11.10 -14.11
C PRO A 366 26.32 10.37 -13.60
N GLY A 367 27.24 9.96 -14.49
CA GLY A 367 28.29 9.00 -14.14
C GLY A 367 27.73 7.60 -13.89
N VAL A 368 28.38 6.85 -13.00
CA VAL A 368 28.00 5.46 -12.68
C VAL A 368 26.78 5.45 -11.76
N SER A 369 25.74 4.72 -12.17
CA SER A 369 24.54 4.53 -11.36
C SER A 369 24.84 3.83 -10.03
N LEU A 370 24.27 4.35 -8.94
CA LEU A 370 24.47 3.81 -7.58
C LEU A 370 23.80 2.44 -7.36
N ASP A 371 22.72 2.16 -8.08
CA ASP A 371 22.04 0.86 -8.12
C ASP A 371 21.31 0.69 -9.46
N THR A 372 21.93 -0.01 -10.40
CA THR A 372 21.36 -0.27 -11.73
C THR A 372 20.16 -1.21 -11.69
N ALA A 373 20.07 -2.09 -10.70
CA ALA A 373 19.09 -3.17 -10.69
C ALA A 373 17.78 -2.77 -10.03
N ASN A 374 17.81 -1.95 -8.98
CA ASN A 374 16.60 -1.60 -8.19
C ASN A 374 16.41 -0.11 -7.93
N GLY A 375 17.17 0.79 -8.59
CA GLY A 375 17.13 2.21 -8.26
C GLY A 375 15.81 2.93 -8.57
N GLY A 376 14.95 2.35 -9.40
CA GLY A 376 13.63 2.90 -9.75
C GLY A 376 12.49 2.44 -8.85
N LEU A 377 11.28 2.87 -9.21
CA LEU A 377 10.07 2.32 -8.60
C LEU A 377 9.90 0.86 -9.05
N LEU A 378 9.64 -0.01 -8.07
CA LEU A 378 9.44 -1.44 -8.29
C LEU A 378 7.94 -1.78 -8.36
N PRO A 379 7.57 -2.95 -8.89
CA PRO A 379 6.18 -3.39 -8.92
C PRO A 379 5.53 -3.35 -7.53
N TYR A 380 4.27 -2.98 -7.44
CA TYR A 380 3.56 -2.85 -6.18
C TYR A 380 2.10 -3.30 -6.34
N GLN A 381 1.48 -3.75 -5.25
CA GLN A 381 0.05 -4.10 -5.28
C GLN A 381 -0.82 -2.85 -5.16
N ASP A 382 -1.79 -2.71 -6.06
CA ASP A 382 -2.77 -1.62 -6.03
C ASP A 382 -4.18 -2.08 -6.38
N ILE A 383 -5.19 -1.26 -6.08
CA ILE A 383 -6.58 -1.52 -6.46
C ILE A 383 -6.74 -1.39 -7.98
N ALA A 384 -7.39 -2.37 -8.59
CA ALA A 384 -7.50 -2.50 -10.03
C ALA A 384 -8.26 -1.36 -10.71
N HIS A 385 -9.22 -0.76 -10.01
CA HIS A 385 -10.07 0.32 -10.50
C HIS A 385 -10.35 1.31 -9.36
N ALA A 386 -10.77 2.53 -9.68
CA ALA A 386 -11.21 3.49 -8.67
C ALA A 386 -12.42 2.89 -7.91
N PRO A 387 -12.26 2.55 -6.61
CA PRO A 387 -13.34 1.90 -5.88
C PRO A 387 -14.47 2.89 -5.62
N LEU A 388 -15.70 2.50 -5.96
CA LEU A 388 -16.91 3.31 -5.75
C LEU A 388 -17.59 3.02 -4.41
N ALA A 389 -17.16 1.96 -3.72
CA ALA A 389 -17.74 1.45 -2.49
C ALA A 389 -16.62 1.15 -1.49
N SER A 390 -16.95 1.16 -0.19
CA SER A 390 -15.96 0.88 0.87
C SER A 390 -15.69 -0.61 1.00
N GLU A 391 -16.60 -1.44 0.49
CA GLU A 391 -16.56 -2.89 0.53
C GLU A 391 -15.69 -3.47 -0.60
N ALA A 392 -14.84 -4.42 -0.25
CA ALA A 392 -14.17 -5.30 -1.18
C ALA A 392 -15.12 -6.40 -1.69
N PRO A 393 -14.72 -7.18 -2.70
CA PRO A 393 -15.52 -8.30 -3.18
C PRO A 393 -15.84 -9.28 -2.07
N ARG A 394 -17.12 -9.65 -1.99
CA ARG A 394 -17.65 -10.60 -1.04
C ARG A 394 -17.11 -12.00 -1.30
N ILE A 395 -16.84 -12.70 -0.21
CA ILE A 395 -16.49 -14.12 -0.19
C ILE A 395 -17.66 -14.87 0.46
N THR A 396 -18.35 -15.70 -0.31
CA THR A 396 -19.37 -16.63 0.19
C THR A 396 -18.75 -18.01 0.46
N ILE A 397 -19.20 -18.65 1.53
CA ILE A 397 -18.79 -20.00 1.91
C ILE A 397 -20.03 -20.85 2.17
N GLU A 398 -20.06 -22.05 1.60
CA GLU A 398 -21.03 -23.09 1.93
C GLU A 398 -20.40 -24.07 2.92
N VAL A 399 -21.04 -24.24 4.08
CA VAL A 399 -20.65 -25.24 5.08
C VAL A 399 -21.70 -26.33 5.11
N GLU A 400 -21.25 -27.58 5.12
CA GLU A 400 -22.09 -28.75 5.19
C GLU A 400 -21.86 -29.59 6.44
N ARG A 401 -22.94 -30.20 6.91
CA ARG A 401 -22.98 -31.17 8.00
C ARG A 401 -23.76 -32.40 7.56
N MET A 402 -23.14 -33.57 7.61
CA MET A 402 -23.80 -34.80 7.20
C MET A 402 -24.97 -35.13 8.14
N ALA A 403 -26.14 -35.46 7.59
CA ALA A 403 -27.35 -35.72 8.38
C ALA A 403 -27.22 -36.95 9.30
N GLY A 404 -26.26 -37.84 9.02
CA GLY A 404 -25.91 -38.98 9.87
C GLY A 404 -25.26 -38.59 11.20
N THR A 405 -24.69 -37.39 11.30
CA THR A 405 -24.04 -36.86 12.53
C THR A 405 -25.01 -36.17 13.48
N LEU A 406 -26.27 -36.01 13.05
CA LEU A 406 -27.31 -35.43 13.89
C LEU A 406 -27.79 -36.47 14.91
N VAL A 407 -28.01 -36.02 16.15
CA VAL A 407 -28.73 -36.83 17.14
C VAL A 407 -30.15 -37.02 16.62
N LYS A 408 -30.41 -38.17 16.01
CA LYS A 408 -31.75 -38.56 15.56
C LYS A 408 -32.46 -39.24 16.70
N SER A 409 -33.70 -38.85 16.94
CA SER A 409 -34.66 -39.67 17.67
C SER A 409 -34.89 -40.95 16.84
N ALA A 410 -34.40 -42.09 17.30
CA ALA A 410 -34.61 -43.36 16.60
C ALA A 410 -36.13 -43.64 16.47
N GLY A 411 -36.60 -43.95 15.26
CA GLY A 411 -37.95 -44.47 15.02
C GLY A 411 -39.03 -43.51 14.50
N VAL A 412 -38.76 -42.22 14.28
CA VAL A 412 -39.75 -41.30 13.63
C VAL A 412 -39.58 -41.33 12.12
N GLY A 413 -39.75 -42.50 11.53
CA GLY A 413 -39.85 -42.63 10.07
C GLY A 413 -41.28 -42.43 9.58
N GLY A 414 -42.28 -42.72 10.42
CA GLY A 414 -43.66 -42.93 9.99
C GLY A 414 -43.79 -44.03 8.91
N ALA A 415 -45.02 -44.45 8.61
CA ALA A 415 -45.30 -45.42 7.55
C ALA A 415 -46.37 -44.86 6.60
N GLY A 416 -46.27 -45.20 5.31
CA GLY A 416 -47.22 -44.72 4.29
C GLY A 416 -47.26 -43.20 4.19
N ARG A 417 -48.43 -42.60 4.40
CA ARG A 417 -48.66 -41.14 4.30
C ARG A 417 -48.08 -40.31 5.46
N MET A 418 -47.67 -40.96 6.55
CA MET A 418 -47.01 -40.30 7.68
C MET A 418 -45.48 -40.39 7.59
N ARG A 419 -44.94 -40.86 6.45
CA ARG A 419 -43.49 -40.98 6.29
C ARG A 419 -42.84 -39.59 6.31
N VAL A 420 -42.00 -39.35 7.30
CA VAL A 420 -41.23 -38.10 7.43
C VAL A 420 -39.86 -38.37 6.84
N ASP A 421 -39.68 -38.02 5.57
CA ASP A 421 -38.34 -38.04 4.98
C ASP A 421 -37.52 -36.92 5.62
N GLY A 422 -36.38 -37.28 6.21
CA GLY A 422 -35.44 -36.31 6.78
C GLY A 422 -34.97 -35.40 5.66
N GLY A 423 -35.52 -34.19 5.59
CA GLY A 423 -35.41 -33.24 4.47
C GLY A 423 -34.01 -32.64 4.24
N SER A 424 -32.95 -33.44 4.32
CA SER A 424 -31.64 -33.11 3.77
C SER A 424 -31.61 -33.58 2.32
N ALA A 425 -31.76 -32.64 1.38
CA ALA A 425 -31.45 -32.93 -0.01
C ALA A 425 -29.98 -33.40 -0.09
N SER A 426 -29.73 -34.56 -0.70
CA SER A 426 -28.42 -35.26 -0.74
C SER A 426 -27.84 -35.79 0.60
N GLY A 427 -28.61 -35.81 1.71
CA GLY A 427 -28.13 -36.41 2.97
C GLY A 427 -27.25 -35.50 3.84
N ALA A 428 -27.13 -34.20 3.51
CA ALA A 428 -26.43 -33.20 4.30
C ALA A 428 -27.32 -31.97 4.60
N MET A 429 -27.10 -31.34 5.75
CA MET A 429 -27.54 -29.97 5.99
C MET A 429 -26.47 -29.03 5.46
N ARG A 430 -26.87 -27.98 4.77
CA ARG A 430 -25.97 -26.96 4.24
C ARG A 430 -26.43 -25.59 4.67
N THR A 431 -25.48 -24.69 4.84
CA THR A 431 -25.79 -23.28 4.98
C THR A 431 -24.75 -22.42 4.29
N LEU A 432 -25.14 -21.20 3.97
CA LEU A 432 -24.30 -20.19 3.35
C LEU A 432 -24.08 -19.05 4.32
N ALA A 433 -22.87 -18.52 4.29
CA ALA A 433 -22.54 -17.24 4.89
C ALA A 433 -21.64 -16.46 3.94
N SER A 434 -21.70 -15.15 4.05
CA SER A 434 -20.82 -14.28 3.28
C SER A 434 -20.17 -13.25 4.17
N ALA A 435 -18.98 -12.81 3.77
CA ALA A 435 -18.26 -11.74 4.43
C ALA A 435 -17.40 -10.98 3.40
N HIS A 436 -16.95 -9.78 3.75
CA HIS A 436 -16.00 -9.03 2.94
C HIS A 436 -15.04 -8.24 3.83
N ALA A 437 -13.89 -7.88 3.29
CA ALA A 437 -13.11 -6.77 3.78
C ALA A 437 -13.82 -5.46 3.42
N TYR A 438 -13.77 -4.47 4.30
CA TYR A 438 -14.23 -3.11 4.05
C TYR A 438 -13.18 -2.11 4.54
N PHE A 439 -13.09 -0.96 3.88
CA PHE A 439 -12.15 0.08 4.20
C PHE A 439 -12.86 1.23 4.93
N VAL A 440 -12.47 1.50 6.16
CA VAL A 440 -12.91 2.69 6.89
C VAL A 440 -11.77 3.21 7.73
N ARG A 441 -11.31 4.43 7.40
CA ARG A 441 -10.39 5.17 8.26
C ARG A 441 -11.09 5.55 9.57
N PRO A 442 -10.54 5.22 10.74
CA PRO A 442 -11.11 5.62 12.03
C PRO A 442 -11.28 7.14 12.13
N SER A 443 -12.41 7.60 12.68
CA SER A 443 -12.64 9.02 12.96
C SER A 443 -12.85 9.27 14.46
N ALA A 444 -12.27 10.35 14.98
CA ALA A 444 -12.35 10.72 16.40
C ALA A 444 -13.80 10.92 16.88
N GLY A 445 -14.69 11.43 16.01
CA GLY A 445 -16.10 11.64 16.37
C GLY A 445 -16.90 10.36 16.65
N ALA A 446 -16.39 9.18 16.29
CA ALA A 446 -17.03 7.89 16.55
C ALA A 446 -16.52 7.21 17.84
N LEU A 447 -15.47 7.73 18.46
CA LEU A 447 -14.81 7.18 19.64
C LEU A 447 -14.85 8.24 20.75
N ASP A 448 -15.94 8.27 21.51
CA ASP A 448 -16.06 9.11 22.69
C ASP A 448 -14.98 8.71 23.74
N ASP A 449 -14.47 9.67 24.51
CA ASP A 449 -13.29 9.59 25.40
C ASP A 449 -13.32 8.47 26.49
N GLY A 450 -14.40 7.69 26.54
CA GLY A 450 -14.65 6.64 27.55
C GLY A 450 -14.24 5.22 27.18
N LEU A 451 -13.78 4.92 25.96
CA LEU A 451 -13.42 3.56 25.58
C LEU A 451 -11.97 3.23 26.00
N ALA A 452 -11.80 2.26 26.91
CA ALA A 452 -10.50 1.66 27.19
C ALA A 452 -9.94 1.05 25.89
N GLY A 453 -8.89 1.67 25.33
CA GLY A 453 -8.36 1.34 23.99
C GLY A 453 -8.59 2.40 22.91
N ALA A 454 -9.12 3.59 23.27
CA ALA A 454 -9.12 4.75 22.38
C ALA A 454 -7.70 4.98 21.82
N LEU A 455 -7.63 5.28 20.51
CA LEU A 455 -6.38 5.57 19.82
C LEU A 455 -5.64 6.67 20.59
N HIS A 456 -4.46 6.37 21.13
CA HIS A 456 -3.67 7.30 21.96
C HIS A 456 -3.39 8.65 21.27
N ASP A 457 -3.57 8.73 19.95
CA ASP A 457 -3.52 9.96 19.15
C ASP A 457 -4.61 9.93 18.05
N ALA A 458 -5.89 9.95 18.44
CA ALA A 458 -7.01 9.94 17.51
C ALA A 458 -6.95 11.08 16.46
N GLY A 459 -6.29 12.19 16.80
CA GLY A 459 -6.02 13.32 15.89
C GLY A 459 -5.13 12.93 14.71
N ALA A 460 -4.08 12.14 14.94
CA ALA A 460 -3.21 11.63 13.87
C ALA A 460 -3.91 10.69 12.87
N TRP A 461 -5.06 10.10 13.27
CA TRP A 461 -5.85 9.24 12.40
C TRP A 461 -6.97 9.99 11.70
N LEU A 462 -7.29 11.23 12.08
CA LEU A 462 -8.31 12.02 11.40
C LEU A 462 -7.78 12.60 10.08
N ARG A 463 -8.66 12.77 9.11
CA ARG A 463 -8.37 13.66 7.98
C ARG A 463 -8.68 15.08 8.39
N GLU A 464 -7.75 16.00 8.10
CA GLU A 464 -7.94 17.44 8.35
C GLU A 464 -9.11 18.01 7.53
N ASP A 465 -9.39 17.44 6.35
CA ASP A 465 -10.45 17.90 5.44
C ASP A 465 -11.85 17.36 5.75
N GLY A 466 -11.98 16.47 6.74
CA GLY A 466 -13.25 15.85 7.13
C GLY A 466 -13.91 14.98 6.04
N LYS A 467 -13.22 14.67 4.93
CA LYS A 467 -13.77 13.85 3.84
C LYS A 467 -13.63 12.36 4.13
N THR A 468 -14.45 11.54 3.47
CA THR A 468 -14.29 10.08 3.47
C THR A 468 -13.16 9.69 2.53
N GLU A 469 -12.25 8.84 3.02
CA GLU A 469 -11.20 8.24 2.20
C GLU A 469 -11.74 7.02 1.48
N TYR A 470 -11.57 6.97 0.16
CA TYR A 470 -11.88 5.78 -0.62
C TYR A 470 -10.84 4.69 -0.34
N PRO A 471 -11.20 3.41 -0.55
CA PRO A 471 -10.27 2.32 -0.36
C PRO A 471 -8.95 2.54 -1.11
N SER A 472 -7.84 2.23 -0.44
CA SER A 472 -6.50 2.32 -1.01
C SER A 472 -5.61 1.21 -0.48
N THR A 473 -4.53 0.97 -1.22
CA THR A 473 -3.39 0.12 -0.79
C THR A 473 -2.25 0.98 -0.24
N PHE A 474 -2.52 2.20 0.25
CA PHE A 474 -1.52 3.05 0.92
C PHE A 474 -1.93 3.39 2.37
N SER A 475 -3.16 3.02 2.76
CA SER A 475 -3.72 3.24 4.09
C SER A 475 -4.18 1.90 4.69
N PRO A 476 -3.66 1.47 5.86
CA PRO A 476 -3.95 0.15 6.43
C PRO A 476 -5.23 0.14 7.27
N TYR A 477 -6.38 0.48 6.66
CA TYR A 477 -7.67 0.61 7.34
C TYR A 477 -8.70 -0.44 6.93
N TRP A 478 -8.23 -1.58 6.40
CA TRP A 478 -9.10 -2.68 6.03
C TRP A 478 -9.51 -3.49 7.25
N GLN A 479 -10.81 -3.76 7.36
CA GLN A 479 -11.43 -4.55 8.43
C GLN A 479 -12.39 -5.57 7.82
N ALA A 480 -12.79 -6.59 8.58
CA ALA A 480 -13.70 -7.63 8.11
C ALA A 480 -15.11 -7.45 8.69
N SER A 481 -16.13 -7.69 7.88
CA SER A 481 -17.53 -7.70 8.30
C SER A 481 -18.29 -8.85 7.64
N LEU A 482 -19.36 -9.30 8.30
CA LEU A 482 -20.33 -10.19 7.67
C LEU A 482 -21.14 -9.43 6.63
N ALA A 483 -21.47 -10.11 5.54
CA ALA A 483 -22.22 -9.58 4.42
C ALA A 483 -23.49 -10.41 4.19
N SER A 484 -24.52 -9.78 3.65
CA SER A 484 -25.73 -10.51 3.28
C SER A 484 -25.47 -11.45 2.09
N VAL A 485 -26.00 -12.66 2.15
CA VAL A 485 -26.02 -13.61 1.02
C VAL A 485 -27.16 -13.20 0.07
N SER A 486 -26.86 -13.05 -1.22
CA SER A 486 -27.86 -12.59 -2.19
C SER A 486 -29.00 -13.61 -2.34
N ALA A 487 -30.18 -13.15 -2.77
CA ALA A 487 -31.30 -14.06 -3.03
C ALA A 487 -30.98 -15.04 -4.17
N GLU A 488 -30.24 -14.58 -5.18
CA GLU A 488 -29.80 -15.38 -6.32
C GLU A 488 -28.82 -16.48 -5.90
N GLU A 489 -27.87 -16.17 -5.02
CA GLU A 489 -26.92 -17.17 -4.47
C GLU A 489 -27.64 -18.22 -3.64
N ARG A 490 -28.59 -17.80 -2.81
CA ARG A 490 -29.45 -18.72 -2.06
C ARG A 490 -30.24 -19.62 -2.98
N ALA A 491 -30.82 -19.09 -4.06
CA ALA A 491 -31.56 -19.86 -5.05
C ALA A 491 -30.66 -20.84 -5.82
N ALA A 492 -29.45 -20.41 -6.21
CA ALA A 492 -28.47 -21.25 -6.91
C ALA A 492 -27.95 -22.39 -6.02
N ALA A 493 -27.70 -22.12 -4.74
CA ALA A 493 -27.32 -23.16 -3.79
C ALA A 493 -28.47 -24.13 -3.52
N GLN A 494 -29.69 -23.63 -3.38
CA GLN A 494 -30.88 -24.47 -3.25
C GLN A 494 -31.08 -25.36 -4.48
N ALA A 495 -30.92 -24.83 -5.69
CA ALA A 495 -31.03 -25.60 -6.94
C ALA A 495 -29.97 -26.72 -7.01
N ALA A 496 -28.74 -26.45 -6.57
CA ALA A 496 -27.66 -27.44 -6.55
C ALA A 496 -27.83 -28.55 -5.50
N GLN A 497 -28.73 -28.38 -4.53
CA GLN A 497 -29.03 -29.38 -3.52
C GLN A 497 -30.02 -30.44 -4.04
N PHE A 498 -30.84 -30.11 -5.04
CA PHE A 498 -31.78 -31.06 -5.64
C PHE A 498 -31.13 -31.77 -6.84
N PRO A 499 -31.06 -33.11 -6.86
CA PRO A 499 -30.62 -33.82 -8.06
C PRO A 499 -31.54 -33.49 -9.24
N SER A 500 -30.95 -33.29 -10.43
CA SER A 500 -31.64 -32.99 -11.69
C SER A 500 -32.71 -34.03 -12.08
N ASP A 501 -32.66 -35.22 -11.49
CA ASP A 501 -33.60 -36.32 -11.78
C ASP A 501 -34.89 -36.28 -10.94
N ALA A 502 -35.03 -35.38 -9.96
CA ALA A 502 -36.24 -35.29 -9.14
C ALA A 502 -37.37 -34.48 -9.80
N ARG A 503 -37.16 -33.88 -10.97
CA ARG A 503 -38.20 -33.14 -11.73
C ARG A 503 -38.90 -33.97 -12.80
N ALA A 504 -38.57 -35.25 -12.95
CA ALA A 504 -39.07 -36.09 -14.04
C ALA A 504 -39.91 -37.29 -13.59
N THR A 505 -40.72 -37.19 -12.52
CA THR A 505 -41.82 -38.14 -12.32
C THR A 505 -42.91 -37.57 -11.41
N THR A 506 -43.92 -36.96 -12.02
CA THR A 506 -45.34 -37.10 -11.60
C THR A 506 -46.21 -36.80 -12.82
N PRO A 507 -46.91 -37.79 -13.41
CA PRO A 507 -48.17 -37.53 -14.11
C PRO A 507 -49.28 -37.10 -13.13
#